data_AF-A0A6I5HUV6-F1
#
_entry.id   AF-A0A6I5HUV6-F1
#
_cell.length_a   1.000
_cell.length_b   1.000
_cell.length_c   1.000
_cell.angle_alpha   90.00
_cell.angle_beta   90.00
_cell.angle_gamma   90.00
#
_symmetry.space_group_name_H-M   'P 1'
#
loop_
_entity.id
_entity.type
_entity.pdbx_description
1 polymer ?
#
loop_
_entity_poly.entity_id
_entity_poly.type
_entity_poly.pdbx_seq_one_letter_code
_entity_poly.pdbx_strand_id
1 'polypeptide(L)'
;MTASVREREVQTVSQERKRRTRSRTISRLDPIVVSKLPAHEYDLDPACISLVCPSCRTWVPIRVADTERATAKLVPHHTEQAGTEDPVRCPGSHRLVTINVTVATWSRRLEEGISETNGRRADRVIRKPQPMPTPAVMQIVGGLVDDKTARKLHEAHVKSCTTCSATTPRCTDGRRLAHLAAHTQRTAPLRRQRQTRQEEQADKRAWALRLLHDQQWKKVAGPVHTTDQQRVRDVLTALRKTLNTPTKPGARPLTTWERADLETTIAVLERQEKDLTHRW
;
A
#
# COMPACT_ATOMS: atom_id res chain seq x y z
N MET A 1 34.76 41.62 -10.06
CA MET A 1 33.31 41.60 -10.34
C MET A 1 32.65 40.65 -9.36
N THR A 2 32.12 41.20 -8.27
CA THR A 2 31.38 40.47 -7.23
C THR A 2 29.99 41.09 -7.16
N ALA A 3 28.97 40.28 -7.44
CA ALA A 3 27.58 40.71 -7.44
C ALA A 3 27.07 40.85 -6.00
N SER A 4 26.61 42.05 -5.64
CA SER A 4 25.89 42.30 -4.38
C SER A 4 24.42 41.94 -4.57
N VAL A 5 23.99 40.93 -3.82
CA VAL A 5 22.59 40.49 -3.69
C VAL A 5 21.82 41.57 -2.94
N ARG A 6 20.75 42.10 -3.55
CA ARG A 6 19.80 43.01 -2.87
C ARG A 6 18.91 42.20 -1.94
N GLU A 7 19.05 42.38 -0.64
CA GLU A 7 18.09 41.92 0.35
C GLU A 7 16.72 42.57 0.08
N ARG A 8 15.70 41.75 -0.11
CA ARG A 8 14.30 42.20 -0.09
C ARG A 8 13.82 42.15 1.34
N GLU A 9 13.70 43.33 1.95
CA GLU A 9 13.07 43.54 3.24
C GLU A 9 11.58 43.15 3.15
N VAL A 10 11.19 42.07 3.81
CA VAL A 10 9.78 41.66 3.93
C VAL A 10 9.16 42.48 5.06
N GLN A 11 8.38 43.50 4.71
CA GLN A 11 7.60 44.26 5.69
C GLN A 11 6.48 43.38 6.27
N THR A 12 6.66 42.90 7.50
CA THR A 12 5.61 42.30 8.32
C THR A 12 4.91 43.40 9.13
N VAL A 13 3.95 44.11 8.52
CA VAL A 13 3.13 45.08 9.25
C VAL A 13 1.81 44.41 9.68
N SER A 14 1.79 43.82 10.87
CA SER A 14 0.53 43.62 11.58
C SER A 14 0.12 44.96 12.21
N GLN A 15 -0.91 45.62 11.67
CA GLN A 15 -1.44 46.85 12.26
C GLN A 15 -2.46 46.57 13.36
N GLU A 16 -2.37 47.28 14.48
CA GLU A 16 -3.35 47.21 15.55
C GLU A 16 -4.67 47.91 15.14
N ARG A 17 -5.78 47.19 15.25
CA ARG A 17 -7.09 47.64 14.76
C ARG A 17 -7.67 48.73 15.68
N LYS A 18 -7.95 49.93 15.15
CA LYS A 18 -8.67 51.00 15.87
C LYS A 18 -9.97 50.46 16.50
N ARG A 19 -10.05 50.45 17.84
CA ARG A 19 -11.25 50.02 18.57
C ARG A 19 -12.32 51.11 18.47
N ARG A 20 -13.46 50.81 17.84
CA ARG A 20 -14.65 51.69 17.81
C ARG A 20 -15.57 51.41 19.00
N THR A 21 -16.25 52.45 19.48
CA THR A 21 -17.25 52.38 20.56
C THR A 21 -18.32 51.33 20.27
N ARG A 22 -18.65 50.55 21.30
CA ARG A 22 -19.53 49.37 21.24
C ARG A 22 -20.95 49.77 20.78
N SER A 23 -21.34 49.32 19.60
CA SER A 23 -22.74 49.45 19.15
C SER A 23 -23.65 48.58 20.03
N ARG A 24 -24.64 49.23 20.66
CA ARG A 24 -25.74 48.57 21.39
C ARG A 24 -26.81 47.99 20.46
N THR A 25 -26.69 48.21 19.16
CA THR A 25 -27.66 47.73 18.15
C THR A 25 -27.74 46.21 18.18
N ILE A 26 -28.98 45.72 18.09
CA ILE A 26 -29.36 44.32 17.94
C ILE A 26 -30.18 44.23 16.64
N SER A 27 -29.95 43.18 15.85
CA SER A 27 -30.75 42.95 14.63
C SER A 27 -32.21 42.66 15.00
N ARG A 28 -33.14 43.03 14.11
CA ARG A 28 -34.58 42.68 14.26
C ARG A 28 -34.88 41.22 13.89
N LEU A 29 -33.92 40.51 13.32
CA LEU A 29 -34.06 39.10 12.95
C LEU A 29 -34.07 38.19 14.18
N ASP A 30 -34.80 37.08 14.08
CA ASP A 30 -34.94 36.09 15.16
C ASP A 30 -33.58 35.57 15.66
N PRO A 31 -33.41 35.29 16.96
CA PRO A 31 -32.16 34.73 17.48
C PRO A 31 -31.75 33.41 16.82
N ILE A 32 -30.44 33.23 16.62
CA ILE A 32 -29.87 31.95 16.16
C ILE A 32 -29.71 31.04 17.36
N VAL A 33 -30.34 29.87 17.33
CA VAL A 33 -30.13 28.83 18.34
C VAL A 33 -29.05 27.88 17.84
N VAL A 34 -27.90 27.83 18.54
CA VAL A 34 -26.72 27.08 18.08
C VAL A 34 -27.02 25.60 17.90
N SER A 35 -27.83 24.98 18.77
CA SER A 35 -28.17 23.56 18.66
C SER A 35 -28.94 23.18 17.38
N LYS A 36 -29.51 24.16 16.66
CA LYS A 36 -30.24 23.93 15.40
C LYS A 36 -29.33 23.97 14.17
N LEU A 37 -28.09 24.42 14.33
CA LEU A 37 -27.10 24.41 13.25
C LEU A 37 -26.41 23.03 13.16
N PRO A 38 -25.96 22.61 11.97
CA PRO A 38 -25.05 21.48 11.83
C PRO A 38 -23.79 21.68 12.67
N ALA A 39 -23.27 20.60 13.26
CA ALA A 39 -22.11 20.68 14.18
C ALA A 39 -20.85 21.31 13.54
N HIS A 40 -20.69 21.21 12.22
CA HIS A 40 -19.58 21.80 11.47
C HIS A 40 -19.81 23.26 11.03
N GLU A 41 -20.99 23.82 11.29
CA GLU A 41 -21.32 25.22 10.97
C GLU A 41 -21.15 26.16 12.19
N TYR A 42 -20.62 25.66 13.30
CA TYR A 42 -20.28 26.48 14.45
C TYR A 42 -19.07 25.94 15.21
N ASP A 43 -18.34 26.85 15.85
CA ASP A 43 -17.13 26.59 16.63
C ASP A 43 -17.34 27.18 18.03
N LEU A 44 -17.21 26.32 19.06
CA LEU A 44 -17.33 26.71 20.46
C LEU A 44 -15.98 26.68 21.18
N ASP A 45 -14.85 26.63 20.46
CA ASP A 45 -13.52 26.79 21.05
C ASP A 45 -13.48 28.10 21.86
N PRO A 46 -13.14 28.05 23.16
CA PRO A 46 -13.02 29.24 24.01
C PRO A 46 -12.10 30.33 23.45
N ALA A 47 -11.11 29.97 22.62
CA ALA A 47 -10.22 30.93 21.97
C ALA A 47 -10.90 31.69 20.82
N CYS A 48 -11.90 31.11 20.15
CA CYS A 48 -12.54 31.71 18.97
C CYS A 48 -13.97 31.20 18.74
N ILE A 49 -14.91 31.59 19.60
CA ILE A 49 -16.31 31.22 19.42
C ILE A 49 -16.88 31.89 18.15
N SER A 50 -17.32 31.09 17.17
CA SER A 50 -17.80 31.57 15.88
C SER A 50 -18.88 30.67 15.27
N LEU A 51 -19.64 31.17 14.30
CA LEU A 51 -20.58 30.36 13.54
C LEU A 51 -20.71 30.83 12.10
N VAL A 52 -21.22 29.97 11.23
CA VAL A 52 -21.60 30.29 9.86
C VAL A 52 -22.91 31.07 9.88
N CYS A 53 -22.89 32.33 9.44
CA CYS A 53 -24.09 33.15 9.40
C CYS A 53 -25.13 32.56 8.42
N PRO A 54 -26.39 32.31 8.84
CA PRO A 54 -27.42 31.77 7.94
C PRO A 54 -27.77 32.68 6.76
N SER A 55 -27.51 34.00 6.87
CA SER A 55 -27.87 34.98 5.84
C SER A 55 -26.84 35.08 4.72
N CYS A 56 -25.54 34.95 5.02
CA CYS A 56 -24.46 35.17 4.06
C CYS A 56 -23.45 34.02 3.96
N ARG A 57 -23.60 32.98 4.78
CA ARG A 57 -22.75 31.77 4.83
C ARG A 57 -21.26 32.02 5.12
N THR A 58 -20.89 33.21 5.61
CA THR A 58 -19.54 33.48 6.09
C THR A 58 -19.36 33.02 7.54
N TRP A 59 -18.14 32.63 7.92
CA TRP A 59 -17.77 32.42 9.32
C TRP A 59 -17.69 33.75 10.06
N VAL A 60 -18.45 33.88 11.14
CA VAL A 60 -18.60 35.13 11.90
C VAL A 60 -18.36 34.88 13.38
N PRO A 61 -17.47 35.64 14.03
CA PRO A 61 -17.27 35.57 15.47
C PRO A 61 -18.54 35.92 16.25
N ILE A 62 -18.76 35.18 17.33
CA ILE A 62 -19.81 35.46 18.31
C ILE A 62 -19.17 36.26 19.43
N ARG A 63 -19.70 37.45 19.68
CA ARG A 63 -19.32 38.22 20.86
C ARG A 63 -20.24 37.85 22.01
N VAL A 64 -19.68 37.23 23.04
CA VAL A 64 -20.32 37.06 24.35
C VAL A 64 -20.03 38.32 25.19
N ALA A 65 -21.03 38.81 25.92
CA ALA A 65 -20.91 40.00 26.76
C ALA A 65 -20.81 39.60 28.23
N ASP A 66 -19.83 40.14 28.95
CA ASP A 66 -19.57 39.84 30.38
C ASP A 66 -20.52 40.56 31.36
N THR A 67 -21.75 40.89 30.93
CA THR A 67 -22.73 41.64 31.73
C THR A 67 -23.89 40.75 32.17
N GLU A 68 -24.57 41.07 33.28
CA GLU A 68 -25.68 40.29 33.88
C GLU A 68 -26.80 39.84 32.92
N ARG A 69 -26.99 40.55 31.79
CA ARG A 69 -27.71 40.04 30.62
C ARG A 69 -26.69 39.60 29.57
N ALA A 70 -26.13 38.41 29.72
CA ALA A 70 -25.09 37.88 28.83
C ALA A 70 -25.68 37.51 27.46
N THR A 71 -25.95 38.53 26.62
CA THR A 71 -26.47 38.31 25.28
C THR A 71 -25.31 38.10 24.31
N ALA A 72 -25.15 36.87 23.82
CA ALA A 72 -24.25 36.58 22.72
C ALA A 72 -24.84 37.15 21.41
N LYS A 73 -24.01 37.81 20.59
CA LYS A 73 -24.44 38.35 19.29
C LYS A 73 -23.33 38.30 18.25
N LEU A 74 -23.73 38.18 16.98
CA LEU A 74 -22.79 38.21 15.85
C LEU A 74 -22.11 39.57 15.72
N VAL A 75 -20.80 39.54 15.48
CA VAL A 75 -20.02 40.74 15.13
C VAL A 75 -20.50 41.29 13.77
N PRO A 76 -20.47 42.62 13.54
CA PRO A 76 -20.72 43.18 12.22
C PRO A 76 -19.82 42.51 11.16
N HIS A 77 -20.44 42.08 10.06
CA HIS A 77 -19.77 41.48 8.92
C HIS A 77 -20.49 41.86 7.63
N HIS A 78 -19.82 41.62 6.50
CA HIS A 78 -20.30 41.90 5.16
C HIS A 78 -20.70 40.61 4.45
N THR A 79 -21.45 40.72 3.36
CA THR A 79 -21.83 39.58 2.51
C THR A 79 -20.69 39.12 1.62
N GLU A 80 -19.81 40.04 1.24
CA GLU A 80 -18.71 39.80 0.31
C GLU A 80 -17.42 39.37 1.03
N GLN A 81 -16.47 38.85 0.25
CA GLN A 81 -15.14 38.51 0.76
C GLN A 81 -14.39 39.75 1.25
N ALA A 82 -13.55 39.55 2.28
CA ALA A 82 -12.73 40.62 2.82
C ALA A 82 -11.79 41.19 1.74
N GLY A 83 -11.78 42.51 1.58
CA GLY A 83 -10.98 43.21 0.57
C GLY A 83 -11.76 43.66 -0.68
N THR A 84 -13.05 43.32 -0.77
CA THR A 84 -13.95 43.88 -1.80
C THR A 84 -14.13 45.38 -1.60
N GLU A 85 -14.06 46.17 -2.68
CA GLU A 85 -14.38 47.61 -2.63
C GLU A 85 -15.89 47.81 -2.37
N ASP A 86 -16.22 48.67 -1.41
CA ASP A 86 -17.56 49.00 -0.91
C ASP A 86 -18.47 47.79 -0.55
N PRO A 87 -18.09 46.99 0.47
CA PRO A 87 -18.80 45.76 0.80
C PRO A 87 -20.13 46.04 1.52
N VAL A 88 -21.20 45.39 1.06
CA VAL A 88 -22.56 45.54 1.60
C VAL A 88 -22.64 44.87 2.97
N ARG A 89 -23.23 45.58 3.94
CA ARG A 89 -23.37 45.06 5.29
C ARG A 89 -24.41 43.95 5.34
N CYS A 90 -24.04 42.80 5.91
CA CYS A 90 -24.95 41.67 6.03
C CYS A 90 -26.11 42.01 6.99
N PRO A 91 -27.39 41.71 6.64
CA PRO A 91 -28.55 41.94 7.51
C PRO A 91 -28.51 41.08 8.79
N GLY A 92 -27.76 39.97 8.76
CA GLY A 92 -27.46 39.12 9.91
C GLY A 92 -26.45 39.70 10.91
N SER A 93 -25.84 40.86 10.62
CA SER A 93 -24.97 41.55 11.56
C SER A 93 -25.70 41.90 12.86
N HIS A 94 -25.04 41.78 14.01
CA HIS A 94 -25.64 42.03 15.34
C HIS A 94 -26.84 41.13 15.70
N ARG A 95 -27.05 40.02 14.98
CA ARG A 95 -28.10 39.05 15.31
C ARG A 95 -27.78 38.35 16.63
N LEU A 96 -28.80 38.16 17.46
CA LEU A 96 -28.66 37.47 18.74
C LEU A 96 -28.35 35.98 18.50
N VAL A 97 -27.57 35.42 19.42
CA VAL A 97 -27.19 34.02 19.43
C VAL A 97 -27.52 33.44 20.80
N THR A 98 -28.21 32.30 20.79
CA THR A 98 -28.47 31.49 21.97
C THR A 98 -27.54 30.29 21.93
N ILE A 99 -26.48 30.32 22.75
CA ILE A 99 -25.54 29.22 22.91
C ILE A 99 -26.13 28.25 23.94
N ASN A 100 -26.85 27.23 23.46
CA ASN A 100 -27.50 26.19 24.27
C ASN A 100 -26.82 24.82 24.14
N VAL A 101 -25.58 24.79 23.64
CA VAL A 101 -24.76 23.58 23.49
C VAL A 101 -23.48 23.79 24.30
N THR A 102 -23.07 22.79 25.08
CA THR A 102 -21.81 22.84 25.82
C THR A 102 -20.62 22.52 24.91
N VAL A 103 -19.44 23.05 25.23
CA VAL A 103 -18.19 22.77 24.48
C VAL A 103 -17.94 21.26 24.35
N ALA A 104 -18.12 20.51 25.45
CA ALA A 104 -17.97 19.05 25.44
C ALA A 104 -18.97 18.34 24.49
N THR A 105 -20.23 18.81 24.45
CA THR A 105 -21.24 18.23 23.55
C THR A 105 -20.92 18.52 22.09
N TRP A 106 -20.41 19.72 21.79
CA TRP A 106 -19.99 20.09 20.46
C TRP A 106 -18.74 19.31 19.99
N SER A 107 -17.71 19.19 20.82
CA SER A 107 -16.50 18.40 20.51
C SER A 107 -16.86 16.96 20.14
N ARG A 108 -17.71 16.33 20.96
CA ARG A 108 -18.18 14.95 20.70
C ARG A 108 -18.91 14.82 19.35
N ARG A 109 -19.78 15.78 19.00
CA ARG A 109 -20.51 15.76 17.72
C ARG A 109 -19.57 15.90 16.51
N LEU A 110 -18.48 16.65 16.64
CA LEU A 110 -17.47 16.76 15.59
C LEU A 110 -16.68 15.46 15.44
N GLU A 111 -16.26 14.84 16.55
CA GLU A 111 -15.54 13.56 16.55
C GLU A 111 -16.37 12.42 15.97
N GLU A 112 -17.65 12.33 16.30
CA GLU A 112 -18.60 11.36 15.75
C GLU A 112 -18.74 11.54 14.23
N GLY A 113 -18.94 12.77 13.74
CA GLY A 113 -19.05 13.06 12.31
C GLY A 113 -17.76 12.77 11.51
N ILE A 114 -16.59 13.01 12.11
CA ILE A 114 -15.29 12.64 11.54
C ILE A 114 -15.14 11.12 11.49
N SER A 115 -15.57 10.41 12.53
CA SER A 115 -15.49 8.94 12.61
C SER A 115 -16.36 8.25 11.55
N GLU A 116 -17.59 8.73 11.33
CA GLU A 116 -18.48 8.24 10.28
C GLU A 116 -17.94 8.51 8.86
N THR A 117 -17.24 9.63 8.68
CA THR A 117 -16.64 10.01 7.39
C THR A 117 -15.37 9.19 7.09
N ASN A 118 -14.52 8.98 8.11
CA ASN A 118 -13.30 8.16 8.00
C ASN A 118 -13.59 6.68 7.72
N GLY A 119 -14.76 6.17 8.14
CA GLY A 119 -15.19 4.80 7.85
C GLY A 119 -15.45 4.53 6.35
N ARG A 120 -15.61 5.56 5.50
CA ARG A 120 -15.98 5.39 4.09
C ARG A 120 -14.81 5.16 3.13
N ARG A 121 -13.56 5.46 3.53
CA ARG A 121 -12.30 5.04 2.88
C ARG A 121 -11.15 5.74 3.57
N ALA A 122 -10.22 4.99 4.17
CA ALA A 122 -8.89 5.52 4.39
C ALA A 122 -8.23 5.66 3.02
N ASP A 123 -7.97 6.89 2.58
CA ASP A 123 -7.19 7.14 1.37
C ASP A 123 -5.74 6.77 1.69
N ARG A 124 -5.36 5.53 1.37
CA ARG A 124 -4.00 5.05 1.57
C ARG A 124 -3.11 5.81 0.59
N VAL A 125 -2.51 6.90 1.03
CA VAL A 125 -1.49 7.63 0.28
C VAL A 125 -0.27 6.73 0.12
N ILE A 126 -0.23 5.96 -0.96
CA ILE A 126 0.96 5.23 -1.37
C ILE A 126 1.93 6.28 -1.92
N ARG A 127 2.90 6.68 -1.10
CA ARG A 127 4.01 7.50 -1.59
C ARG A 127 4.75 6.72 -2.66
N LYS A 128 4.92 7.35 -3.83
CA LYS A 128 5.72 6.79 -4.92
C LYS A 128 7.13 6.50 -4.37
N PRO A 129 7.65 5.27 -4.52
CA PRO A 129 9.03 4.99 -4.12
C PRO A 129 9.96 5.93 -4.86
N GLN A 130 10.87 6.59 -4.14
CA GLN A 130 11.94 7.35 -4.79
C GLN A 130 12.77 6.39 -5.63
N PRO A 131 12.98 6.66 -6.94
CA PRO A 131 13.81 5.79 -7.76
C PRO A 131 15.23 5.79 -7.19
N MET A 132 15.83 4.60 -7.08
CA MET A 132 17.25 4.53 -6.73
C MET A 132 18.06 5.27 -7.81
N PRO A 133 19.11 6.02 -7.43
CA PRO A 133 19.98 6.68 -8.40
C PRO A 133 20.51 5.66 -9.41
N THR A 134 20.36 5.96 -10.70
CA THR A 134 20.84 5.10 -11.77
C THR A 134 22.36 4.94 -11.67
N PRO A 135 22.90 3.71 -11.66
CA PRO A 135 24.33 3.48 -11.61
C PRO A 135 25.02 4.07 -12.85
N ALA A 136 26.27 4.49 -12.68
CA ALA A 136 27.06 5.00 -13.80
C ALA A 136 27.22 3.90 -14.88
N VAL A 137 27.31 4.28 -16.16
CA VAL A 137 27.45 3.34 -17.29
C VAL A 137 28.57 2.31 -17.06
N MET A 138 29.68 2.72 -16.44
CA MET A 138 30.80 1.82 -16.12
C MET A 138 30.47 0.78 -15.04
N GLN A 139 29.56 1.07 -14.12
CA GLN A 139 29.06 0.12 -13.12
C GLN A 139 28.10 -0.90 -13.75
N ILE A 140 27.33 -0.47 -14.76
CA ILE A 140 26.44 -1.36 -15.54
C ILE A 140 27.28 -2.32 -16.40
N VAL A 141 28.24 -1.79 -17.14
CA VAL A 141 29.14 -2.60 -17.99
C VAL A 141 30.05 -3.50 -17.16
N GLY A 142 30.56 -3.00 -16.02
CA GLY A 142 31.31 -3.83 -15.06
C GLY A 142 30.47 -4.94 -14.43
N GLY A 143 29.14 -4.82 -14.44
CA GLY A 143 28.20 -5.87 -14.04
C GLY A 143 28.09 -7.02 -15.06
N LEU A 144 28.23 -6.70 -16.35
CA LEU A 144 28.05 -7.64 -17.47
C LEU A 144 29.32 -8.45 -17.78
N VAL A 145 30.50 -7.86 -17.56
CA VAL A 145 31.78 -8.52 -17.83
C VAL A 145 32.35 -9.10 -16.53
N ASP A 146 32.70 -10.38 -16.55
CA ASP A 146 33.38 -11.04 -15.42
C ASP A 146 34.85 -10.63 -15.35
N ASP A 147 35.44 -10.74 -14.17
CA ASP A 147 36.82 -10.32 -13.90
C ASP A 147 37.84 -11.03 -14.83
N LYS A 148 37.63 -12.31 -15.10
CA LYS A 148 38.49 -13.10 -15.98
C LYS A 148 38.44 -12.58 -17.41
N THR A 149 37.26 -12.24 -17.93
CA THR A 149 37.13 -11.68 -19.28
C THR A 149 37.67 -10.26 -19.35
N ALA A 150 37.41 -9.42 -18.36
CA ALA A 150 37.96 -8.06 -18.32
C ALA A 150 39.50 -8.06 -18.35
N ARG A 151 40.12 -8.96 -17.57
CA ARG A 151 41.58 -9.15 -17.59
C ARG A 151 42.10 -9.65 -18.93
N LYS A 152 41.46 -10.66 -19.52
CA LYS A 152 41.84 -11.18 -20.85
C LYS A 152 41.77 -10.10 -21.94
N LEU A 153 40.72 -9.27 -21.93
CA LEU A 153 40.59 -8.17 -22.88
C LEU A 153 41.72 -7.14 -22.73
N HIS A 154 42.07 -6.79 -21.49
CA HIS A 154 43.20 -5.90 -21.23
C HIS A 154 44.54 -6.51 -21.69
N GLU A 155 44.79 -7.79 -21.36
CA GLU A 155 45.99 -8.52 -21.81
C GLU A 155 46.08 -8.61 -23.33
N ALA A 156 44.97 -8.91 -24.02
CA ALA A 156 44.92 -8.99 -25.48
C ALA A 156 45.20 -7.64 -26.15
N HIS A 157 44.69 -6.56 -25.57
CA HIS A 157 44.96 -5.21 -26.04
C HIS A 157 46.44 -4.84 -25.87
N VAL A 158 47.04 -5.10 -24.72
CA VAL A 158 48.47 -4.83 -24.49
C VAL A 158 49.36 -5.61 -25.46
N LYS A 159 48.97 -6.84 -25.85
CA LYS A 159 49.73 -7.63 -26.84
C LYS A 159 49.65 -7.10 -28.27
N SER A 160 48.57 -6.40 -28.62
CA SER A 160 48.32 -5.93 -29.98
C SER A 160 48.58 -4.43 -30.18
N CYS A 161 48.65 -3.65 -29.10
CA CYS A 161 48.90 -2.22 -29.14
C CYS A 161 50.38 -1.91 -28.92
N THR A 162 51.03 -1.24 -29.86
CA THR A 162 52.43 -0.81 -29.75
C THR A 162 52.64 0.36 -28.79
N THR A 163 51.59 1.09 -28.44
CA THR A 163 51.64 2.30 -27.59
C THR A 163 51.37 2.01 -26.11
N CYS A 164 50.66 0.92 -25.83
CA CYS A 164 50.18 0.56 -24.50
C CYS A 164 51.04 -0.58 -23.95
N SER A 165 51.48 -0.48 -22.69
CA SER A 165 52.19 -1.57 -22.00
C SER A 165 51.35 -2.10 -20.83
N ALA A 166 51.75 -3.24 -20.26
CA ALA A 166 51.02 -3.87 -19.16
C ALA A 166 50.86 -2.98 -17.92
N THR A 167 51.79 -2.05 -17.70
CA THR A 167 51.80 -1.16 -16.53
C THR A 167 51.39 0.28 -16.86
N THR A 168 51.47 0.69 -18.13
CA THR A 168 51.19 2.06 -18.56
C THR A 168 50.25 2.09 -19.77
N PRO A 169 48.92 2.15 -19.55
CA PRO A 169 47.97 2.37 -20.62
C PRO A 169 48.01 3.84 -21.08
N ARG A 170 48.48 4.10 -22.29
CA ARG A 170 48.61 5.44 -22.89
C ARG A 170 47.46 5.79 -23.84
N CYS A 171 47.00 4.81 -24.59
CA CYS A 171 45.85 4.87 -25.49
C CYS A 171 44.51 4.90 -24.71
N THR A 172 43.47 5.47 -25.32
CA THR A 172 42.13 5.62 -24.71
C THR A 172 41.49 4.27 -24.38
N ASP A 173 41.56 3.33 -25.33
CA ASP A 173 41.00 1.98 -25.17
C ASP A 173 41.76 1.18 -24.11
N GLY A 174 43.09 1.28 -24.09
CA GLY A 174 43.92 0.67 -23.06
C GLY A 174 43.57 1.18 -21.65
N ARG A 175 43.33 2.49 -21.51
CA ARG A 175 42.89 3.10 -20.23
C ARG A 175 41.51 2.58 -19.81
N ARG A 176 40.57 2.48 -20.75
CA ARG A 176 39.22 1.94 -20.50
C ARG A 176 39.27 0.48 -20.05
N LEU A 177 40.05 -0.36 -20.73
CA LEU A 177 40.20 -1.78 -20.40
C LEU A 177 40.93 -2.01 -19.08
N ALA A 178 41.98 -1.24 -18.80
CA ALA A 178 42.68 -1.27 -17.51
C ALA A 178 41.74 -0.90 -16.35
N HIS A 179 40.95 0.17 -16.53
CA HIS A 179 39.97 0.58 -15.52
C HIS A 179 38.86 -0.46 -15.33
N LEU A 180 38.37 -1.08 -16.41
CA LEU A 180 37.38 -2.16 -16.35
C LEU A 180 37.94 -3.35 -15.56
N ALA A 181 39.14 -3.83 -15.90
CA ALA A 181 39.79 -4.94 -15.21
C ALA A 181 40.02 -4.65 -13.72
N ALA A 182 40.51 -3.46 -13.37
CA ALA A 182 40.70 -3.06 -11.98
C ALA A 182 39.36 -2.93 -11.22
N HIS A 183 38.30 -2.47 -11.88
CA HIS A 183 36.99 -2.34 -11.28
C HIS A 183 36.33 -3.71 -11.04
N THR A 184 36.38 -4.63 -12.00
CA THR A 184 35.85 -5.99 -11.85
C THR A 184 36.62 -6.75 -10.79
N GLN A 185 37.93 -6.60 -10.71
CA GLN A 185 38.76 -7.26 -9.70
C GLN A 185 38.36 -6.85 -8.27
N ARG A 186 38.12 -5.55 -8.05
CA ARG A 186 37.66 -5.03 -6.75
C ARG A 186 36.23 -5.48 -6.40
N THR A 187 35.35 -5.58 -7.38
CA THR A 187 33.93 -5.86 -7.15
C THR A 187 33.57 -7.35 -7.17
N ALA A 188 34.40 -8.21 -7.77
CA ALA A 188 34.15 -9.64 -7.90
C ALA A 188 33.98 -10.37 -6.55
N PRO A 189 34.79 -10.15 -5.51
CA PRO A 189 34.58 -10.80 -4.21
C PRO A 189 33.24 -10.46 -3.58
N LEU A 190 32.86 -9.17 -3.61
CA LEU A 190 31.57 -8.70 -3.09
C LEU A 190 30.39 -9.27 -3.88
N ARG A 191 30.53 -9.39 -5.20
CA ARG A 191 29.52 -10.02 -6.06
C ARG A 191 29.35 -11.50 -5.71
N ARG A 192 30.44 -12.25 -5.59
CA ARG A 192 30.41 -13.67 -5.17
C ARG A 192 29.76 -13.83 -3.82
N GLN A 193 30.15 -13.02 -2.82
CA GLN A 193 29.54 -13.08 -1.49
C GLN A 193 28.03 -12.79 -1.52
N ARG A 194 27.59 -11.79 -2.30
CA ARG A 194 26.16 -11.50 -2.47
C ARG A 194 25.42 -12.65 -3.13
N GLN A 195 26.01 -13.25 -4.16
CA GLN A 195 25.43 -14.41 -4.85
C GLN A 195 25.29 -15.60 -3.90
N THR A 196 26.35 -15.98 -3.19
CA THR A 196 26.30 -17.08 -2.20
C THR A 196 25.23 -16.83 -1.14
N ARG A 197 25.12 -15.61 -0.60
CA ARG A 197 24.05 -15.27 0.37
C ARG A 197 22.65 -15.39 -0.22
N GLN A 198 22.47 -15.04 -1.49
CA GLN A 198 21.18 -15.18 -2.18
C GLN A 198 20.83 -16.64 -2.41
N GLU A 199 21.80 -17.45 -2.86
CA GLU A 199 21.65 -18.90 -3.04
C GLU A 199 21.32 -19.58 -1.71
N GLU A 200 22.08 -19.31 -0.64
CA GLU A 200 21.80 -19.81 0.71
C GLU A 200 20.40 -19.42 1.20
N GLN A 201 19.95 -18.20 0.91
CA GLN A 201 18.62 -17.74 1.31
C GLN A 201 17.52 -18.42 0.47
N ALA A 202 17.77 -18.67 -0.81
CA ALA A 202 16.87 -19.42 -1.67
C ALA A 202 16.75 -20.87 -1.20
N ASP A 203 17.88 -21.52 -0.87
CA ASP A 203 17.92 -22.89 -0.36
C ASP A 203 17.16 -23.01 0.97
N LYS A 204 17.38 -22.06 1.90
CA LYS A 204 16.63 -22.00 3.17
C LYS A 204 15.12 -21.87 2.95
N ARG A 205 14.69 -21.05 1.98
CA ARG A 205 13.28 -20.89 1.63
C ARG A 205 12.71 -22.16 1.00
N ALA A 206 13.43 -22.77 0.05
CA ALA A 206 13.02 -24.01 -0.59
C ALA A 206 12.87 -25.14 0.43
N TRP A 207 13.83 -25.26 1.36
CA TRP A 207 13.76 -26.21 2.46
C TRP A 207 12.55 -25.96 3.37
N ALA A 208 12.31 -24.71 3.77
CA ALA A 208 11.18 -24.36 4.62
C ALA A 208 9.83 -24.66 3.93
N LEU A 209 9.71 -24.38 2.63
CA LEU A 209 8.53 -24.72 1.84
C LEU A 209 8.31 -26.23 1.76
N ARG A 210 9.39 -27.01 1.56
CA ARG A 210 9.31 -28.47 1.58
C ARG A 210 8.84 -28.99 2.93
N LEU A 211 9.36 -28.45 4.02
CA LEU A 211 8.93 -28.83 5.37
C LEU A 211 7.45 -28.51 5.62
N LEU A 212 6.98 -27.34 5.19
CA LEU A 212 5.56 -26.97 5.27
C LEU A 212 4.69 -27.92 4.43
N HIS A 213 5.10 -28.22 3.21
CA HIS A 213 4.42 -29.20 2.36
C HIS A 213 4.35 -30.57 3.03
N ASP A 214 5.45 -31.06 3.60
CA ASP A 214 5.48 -32.36 4.29
C ASP A 214 4.57 -32.36 5.53
N GLN A 215 4.52 -31.27 6.29
CA GLN A 215 3.59 -31.13 7.41
C GLN A 215 2.13 -31.10 6.96
N GLN A 216 1.82 -30.37 5.88
CA GLN A 216 0.48 -30.34 5.30
C GLN A 216 0.08 -31.72 4.78
N TRP A 217 0.98 -32.40 4.06
CA TRP A 217 0.76 -33.75 3.54
C TRP A 217 0.53 -34.74 4.68
N LYS A 218 1.35 -34.72 5.74
CA LYS A 218 1.15 -35.60 6.92
C LYS A 218 -0.25 -35.50 7.53
N LYS A 219 -0.86 -34.30 7.54
CA LYS A 219 -2.22 -34.09 8.05
C LYS A 219 -3.28 -34.79 7.19
N VAL A 220 -3.06 -34.90 5.88
CA VAL A 220 -4.03 -35.45 4.93
C VAL A 220 -3.67 -36.84 4.41
N ALA A 221 -2.45 -37.32 4.66
CA ALA A 221 -1.94 -38.58 4.14
C ALA A 221 -2.76 -39.80 4.58
N GLY A 222 -3.26 -39.81 5.82
CA GLY A 222 -4.14 -40.87 6.32
C GLY A 222 -5.49 -40.89 5.59
N PRO A 223 -6.26 -39.78 5.61
CA PRO A 223 -7.51 -39.67 4.86
C PRO A 223 -7.36 -39.99 3.36
N VAL A 224 -6.32 -39.48 2.71
CA VAL A 224 -6.02 -39.78 1.29
C VAL A 224 -5.82 -41.29 1.11
N HIS A 225 -5.00 -41.92 1.96
CA HIS A 225 -4.75 -43.35 1.89
C HIS A 225 -6.02 -44.19 2.07
N THR A 226 -6.85 -43.88 3.05
CA THR A 226 -8.13 -44.57 3.25
C THR A 226 -9.07 -44.42 2.05
N THR A 227 -9.08 -43.23 1.44
CA THR A 227 -9.88 -42.96 0.23
C THR A 227 -9.36 -43.76 -0.96
N ASP A 228 -8.05 -43.86 -1.13
CA ASP A 228 -7.44 -44.64 -2.21
C ASP A 228 -7.68 -46.14 -2.03
N GLN A 229 -7.60 -46.67 -0.81
CA GLN A 229 -8.01 -48.04 -0.51
C GLN A 229 -9.48 -48.27 -0.87
N GLN A 230 -10.37 -47.35 -0.50
CA GLN A 230 -11.80 -47.47 -0.79
C GLN A 230 -12.07 -47.46 -2.30
N ARG A 231 -11.41 -46.59 -3.06
CA ARG A 231 -11.54 -46.54 -4.52
C ARG A 231 -11.16 -47.86 -5.17
N VAL A 232 -10.05 -48.48 -4.75
CA VAL A 232 -9.63 -49.78 -5.30
C VAL A 232 -10.67 -50.86 -4.97
N ARG A 233 -11.19 -50.88 -3.74
CA ARG A 233 -12.26 -51.82 -3.34
C ARG A 233 -13.54 -51.62 -4.14
N ASP A 234 -13.98 -50.38 -4.33
CA ASP A 234 -15.20 -50.07 -5.08
C ASP A 234 -15.08 -50.54 -6.55
N VAL A 235 -13.91 -50.32 -7.17
CA VAL A 235 -13.63 -50.79 -8.53
C VAL A 235 -13.60 -52.32 -8.58
N LEU A 236 -12.94 -52.99 -7.63
CA LEU A 236 -12.94 -54.45 -7.53
C LEU A 236 -14.36 -55.01 -7.39
N THR A 237 -15.17 -54.43 -6.51
CA THR A 237 -16.58 -54.81 -6.33
C THR A 237 -17.38 -54.61 -7.61
N ALA A 238 -17.18 -53.49 -8.31
CA ALA A 238 -17.84 -53.23 -9.59
C ALA A 238 -17.44 -54.26 -10.66
N LEU A 239 -16.14 -54.55 -10.84
CA LEU A 239 -15.66 -55.52 -11.83
C LEU A 239 -16.15 -56.94 -11.52
N ARG A 240 -16.07 -57.38 -10.25
CA ARG A 240 -16.61 -58.68 -9.83
C ARG A 240 -18.11 -58.77 -10.06
N LYS A 241 -18.85 -57.68 -9.81
CA LYS A 241 -20.28 -57.62 -10.11
C LYS A 241 -20.51 -57.77 -11.62
N THR A 242 -19.78 -57.05 -12.47
CA THR A 242 -19.89 -57.17 -13.93
C THR A 242 -19.63 -58.60 -14.41
N LEU A 243 -18.65 -59.29 -13.80
CA LEU A 243 -18.31 -60.67 -14.14
C LEU A 243 -19.38 -61.68 -13.72
N ASN A 244 -20.01 -61.47 -12.55
CA ASN A 244 -20.97 -62.40 -11.94
C ASN A 244 -22.45 -62.09 -12.23
N THR A 245 -22.77 -60.92 -12.80
CA THR A 245 -24.17 -60.54 -13.02
C THR A 245 -24.76 -61.41 -14.13
N PRO A 246 -25.86 -62.15 -13.88
CA PRO A 246 -26.52 -62.91 -14.92
C PRO A 246 -27.00 -61.95 -16.01
N THR A 247 -26.74 -62.33 -17.25
CA THR A 247 -27.12 -61.56 -18.43
C THR A 247 -28.63 -61.32 -18.40
N LYS A 248 -29.06 -60.04 -18.38
CA LYS A 248 -30.49 -59.71 -18.47
C LYS A 248 -31.08 -60.35 -19.73
N PRO A 249 -32.35 -60.80 -19.72
CA PRO A 249 -33.00 -61.28 -20.93
C PRO A 249 -32.94 -60.18 -22.01
N GLY A 250 -32.27 -60.50 -23.13
CA GLY A 250 -32.01 -59.57 -24.25
C GLY A 250 -30.64 -58.90 -24.27
N ALA A 251 -29.82 -59.03 -23.22
CA ALA A 251 -28.44 -58.55 -23.23
C ALA A 251 -27.47 -59.62 -23.78
N ARG A 252 -26.42 -59.18 -24.49
CA ARG A 252 -25.35 -60.07 -24.98
C ARG A 252 -24.50 -60.55 -23.79
N PRO A 253 -24.21 -61.86 -23.66
CA PRO A 253 -23.28 -62.35 -22.66
C PRO A 253 -21.84 -61.89 -22.96
N LEU A 254 -21.03 -61.72 -21.91
CA LEU A 254 -19.60 -61.47 -22.07
C LEU A 254 -18.95 -62.59 -22.89
N THR A 255 -18.08 -62.20 -23.82
CA THR A 255 -17.24 -63.14 -24.56
C THR A 255 -16.15 -63.73 -23.66
N THR A 256 -15.57 -64.84 -24.09
CA THR A 256 -14.44 -65.48 -23.40
C THR A 256 -13.27 -64.51 -23.23
N TRP A 257 -12.99 -63.68 -24.23
CA TRP A 257 -11.92 -62.69 -24.18
C TRP A 257 -12.22 -61.55 -23.19
N GLU A 258 -13.42 -60.99 -23.22
CA GLU A 258 -13.83 -59.93 -22.26
C GLU A 258 -13.82 -60.44 -20.82
N ARG A 259 -14.20 -61.71 -20.60
CA ARG A 259 -14.11 -62.33 -19.27
C ARG A 259 -12.66 -62.48 -18.81
N ALA A 260 -11.78 -62.99 -19.68
CA ALA A 260 -10.35 -63.15 -19.36
C ALA A 260 -9.65 -61.80 -19.08
N ASP A 261 -10.01 -60.75 -19.82
CA ASP A 261 -9.49 -59.39 -19.61
C ASP A 261 -9.95 -58.79 -18.27
N LEU A 262 -11.23 -58.99 -17.92
CA LEU A 262 -11.78 -58.61 -16.61
C LEU A 262 -11.09 -59.35 -15.46
N GLU A 263 -10.88 -60.66 -15.58
CA GLU A 263 -10.18 -61.47 -14.58
C GLU A 263 -8.73 -61.00 -14.38
N THR A 264 -8.04 -60.69 -15.47
CA THR A 264 -6.67 -60.15 -15.44
C THR A 264 -6.63 -58.79 -14.74
N THR A 265 -7.58 -57.90 -15.07
CA THR A 265 -7.70 -56.57 -14.45
C THR A 265 -8.00 -56.68 -12.95
N ILE A 266 -8.88 -57.61 -12.56
CA ILE A 266 -9.16 -57.90 -11.14
C ILE A 266 -7.88 -58.33 -10.41
N ALA A 267 -7.10 -59.26 -10.99
CA ALA A 267 -5.86 -59.73 -10.36
C ALA A 267 -4.83 -58.61 -10.14
N VAL A 268 -4.73 -57.66 -11.09
CA VAL A 268 -3.87 -56.47 -10.95
C VAL A 268 -4.35 -55.58 -9.81
N LEU A 269 -5.65 -55.30 -9.73
CA LEU A 269 -6.22 -54.45 -8.68
C LEU A 269 -6.16 -55.10 -7.30
N GLU A 270 -6.28 -56.43 -7.20
CA GLU A 270 -6.08 -57.16 -5.94
C GLU A 270 -4.64 -57.07 -5.43
N ARG A 271 -3.66 -57.10 -6.34
CA ARG A 271 -2.26 -56.83 -5.99
C ARG A 271 -2.09 -55.39 -5.52
N GLN A 272 -2.68 -54.42 -6.23
CA GLN A 272 -2.64 -53.01 -5.84
C GLN A 272 -3.30 -52.76 -4.47
N GLU A 273 -4.42 -53.43 -4.17
CA GLU A 273 -5.07 -53.34 -2.85
C GLU A 273 -4.13 -53.83 -1.74
N LYS A 274 -3.48 -54.98 -1.94
CA LYS A 274 -2.48 -55.54 -1.00
C LYS A 274 -1.29 -54.60 -0.81
N ASP A 275 -0.78 -54.02 -1.90
CA ASP A 275 0.34 -53.10 -1.83
C ASP A 275 -0.02 -51.82 -1.06
N LEU A 276 -1.25 -51.33 -1.20
CA LEU A 276 -1.75 -50.19 -0.43
C LEU A 276 -1.89 -50.55 1.05
N THR A 277 -2.43 -51.71 1.42
CA THR A 277 -2.55 -52.10 2.84
C THR A 277 -1.21 -52.30 3.55
N HIS A 278 -0.13 -52.62 2.84
CA HIS A 278 1.19 -52.84 3.44
C HIS A 278 2.12 -51.61 3.44
N ARG A 279 1.84 -50.57 2.64
CA ARG A 279 2.77 -49.44 2.42
C ARG A 279 2.50 -48.18 3.25
N TRP A 280 1.55 -48.20 4.19
CA TRP A 280 1.21 -47.04 5.01
C TRP A 280 1.65 -47.20 6.45
#